data_AF-A0A932CUY2-F1
#
_entry.id   AF-A0A932CUY2-F1
#
_cell.length_a   1.000
_cell.length_b   1.000
_cell.length_c   1.000
_cell.angle_alpha   90.00
_cell.angle_beta   90.00
_cell.angle_gamma   90.00
#
_symmetry.space_group_name_H-M   'P 1'
#
loop_
_entity.id
_entity.type
_entity.pdbx_description
1 polymer ?
#
loop_
_entity_poly.entity_id
_entity_poly.type
_entity_poly.pdbx_seq_one_letter_code
_entity_poly.pdbx_strand_id
1 'polypeptide(L)'
;MILIACSDQRPRQRGPVARIEGATLRAGYGALVTLDGSGSSDPDGDPLTYRWRFVSGPDVSRSIRHANRPRMTFTTRPASDLFPLRPLFGPLPIPRWGEATYEIELAVSDGASEDRTLARVRSAAVTGGWPRAETGLDLTVYCGDREDTPARWRLAETPAASKALVLEPERCLARVRADRNGHYLLREETSGRSIRFWYGDWVGHEECGRPECHPVEHDGWKNTKHASVFERGIEGGLGAAYGPECAVCHVLGSDPATRSIGFRRAAEVAGWEQPTLPRAGAADEMPAGVRLWANVQCEQCHGPGRFWTGLSAEPCAQCHDAPPRYLTVSQWRRSPMSVPPAGLAAARADCASCHTAHGAIGRIRGRPMAAPKEEPVAQAVTCPVCHEPHAERGRGQLRLSGLVDFSGRSVAAGQSAVCFACHGQWDGGDPAKVPHAPQAYVLLGAARGSRPPHAGVTHLCVGCHMFHEPGKTDAGGHTFSLASGREPLDGACRGCHPDARGLRIRGGLAERQLAEETDRLMRRVRAAVVALEVRGCDGSPAVDLAAKQGRMIFLDALGRTVMGCGGEPLAAPAGSDRVLRAATLLAIVSLDGSEGAHNAPFARALLREGMALLGGPAQAP
;
A
#
# COMPACT_ATOMS: atom_id res chain seq x y z
N MET A 1 77.79 20.84 43.04
CA MET A 1 77.67 21.03 41.58
C MET A 1 76.41 20.28 41.15
N ILE A 2 75.27 20.96 41.07
CA ILE A 2 73.97 20.36 40.69
C ILE A 2 73.77 20.68 39.21
N LEU A 3 73.80 19.66 38.35
CA LEU A 3 73.44 19.77 36.95
C LEU A 3 71.90 19.76 36.86
N ILE A 4 71.31 20.92 36.58
CA ILE A 4 69.90 21.06 36.21
C ILE A 4 69.79 20.61 34.75
N ALA A 5 69.06 19.53 34.50
CA ALA A 5 68.67 19.13 33.15
C ALA A 5 67.65 20.14 32.59
N CYS A 6 67.98 20.77 31.45
CA CYS A 6 66.98 21.46 30.62
C CYS A 6 65.96 20.43 30.14
N SER A 7 64.71 20.54 30.58
CA SER A 7 63.59 19.87 29.92
C SER A 7 63.45 20.46 28.51
N ASP A 8 63.54 19.63 27.48
CA ASP A 8 63.20 19.93 26.09
C ASP A 8 61.72 20.36 26.02
N GLN A 9 61.43 21.65 26.24
CA GLN A 9 60.12 22.23 26.01
C GLN A 9 59.98 22.55 24.52
N ARG A 10 59.77 21.52 23.70
CA ARG A 10 59.12 21.74 22.42
C ARG A 10 57.73 22.30 22.72
N PRO A 11 57.27 23.37 22.04
CA PRO A 11 55.90 23.84 22.19
C PRO A 11 54.96 22.64 21.94
N ARG A 12 53.94 22.47 22.79
CA ARG A 12 52.94 21.42 22.60
C ARG A 12 52.26 21.67 21.26
N GLN A 13 52.56 20.86 20.25
CA GLN A 13 51.88 20.88 18.96
C GLN A 13 50.39 20.65 19.21
N ARG A 14 49.56 21.54 18.70
CA ARG A 14 48.10 21.46 18.78
C ARG A 14 47.63 20.82 17.48
N GLY A 15 46.99 19.65 17.58
CA GLY A 15 46.53 18.91 16.41
C GLY A 15 45.44 19.64 15.60
N PRO A 16 45.12 19.11 14.40
CA PRO A 16 44.19 19.74 13.48
C PRO A 16 42.77 19.68 14.01
N VAL A 17 41.91 20.55 13.50
CA VAL A 17 40.47 20.55 13.77
C VAL A 17 39.72 20.31 12.46
N ALA A 18 39.08 19.15 12.36
CA ALA A 18 38.28 18.75 11.22
C ALA A 18 36.92 19.47 11.25
N ARG A 19 36.61 20.18 10.17
CA ARG A 19 35.35 20.92 10.04
C ARG A 19 34.74 20.71 8.68
N ILE A 20 33.46 20.34 8.66
CA ILE A 20 32.66 20.24 7.44
C ILE A 20 31.67 21.40 7.44
N GLU A 21 31.68 22.19 6.37
CA GLU A 21 30.67 23.21 6.14
C GLU A 21 29.30 22.55 5.92
N GLY A 22 28.31 22.94 6.71
CA GLY A 22 26.97 22.35 6.61
C GLY A 22 26.98 20.83 6.84
N ALA A 23 27.63 20.34 7.89
CA ALA A 23 27.74 18.91 8.23
C ALA A 23 26.40 18.14 8.30
N THR A 24 25.25 18.82 8.23
CA THR A 24 23.95 18.20 7.97
C THR A 24 23.32 18.81 6.73
N LEU A 25 23.09 17.99 5.69
CA LEU A 25 22.50 18.41 4.43
C LEU A 25 21.25 17.59 4.10
N ARG A 26 20.36 18.18 3.30
CA ARG A 26 19.22 17.49 2.68
C ARG A 26 19.37 17.53 1.16
N ALA A 27 19.52 16.37 0.52
CA ALA A 27 19.72 16.23 -0.92
C ALA A 27 18.75 15.20 -1.47
N GLY A 28 18.04 15.48 -2.57
CA GLY A 28 17.06 14.57 -3.14
C GLY A 28 17.63 13.21 -3.57
N TYR A 29 16.77 12.30 -4.03
CA TYR A 29 17.24 11.05 -4.64
C TYR A 29 17.98 11.31 -5.95
N GLY A 30 19.02 10.53 -6.24
CA GLY A 30 19.88 10.70 -7.42
C GLY A 30 20.62 12.05 -7.48
N ALA A 31 20.63 12.83 -6.41
CA ALA A 31 21.25 14.14 -6.38
C ALA A 31 22.78 14.01 -6.23
N LEU A 32 23.53 14.86 -6.95
CA LEU A 32 24.95 15.04 -6.72
C LEU A 32 25.18 15.91 -5.47
N VAL A 33 25.80 15.36 -4.46
CA VAL A 33 26.12 16.02 -3.19
C VAL A 33 27.58 16.41 -3.19
N THR A 34 27.88 17.63 -2.74
CA THR A 34 29.24 18.10 -2.46
C THR A 34 29.39 18.34 -0.96
N LEU A 35 30.40 17.74 -0.35
CA LEU A 35 30.81 18.00 1.03
C LEU A 35 32.10 18.81 1.01
N ASP A 36 32.15 19.89 1.80
CA ASP A 36 33.27 20.81 1.86
C ASP A 36 33.93 20.81 3.25
N GLY A 37 35.14 20.27 3.30
CA GLY A 37 36.00 20.22 4.47
C GLY A 37 37.05 21.34 4.52
N SER A 38 37.03 22.29 3.57
CA SER A 38 38.04 23.35 3.47
C SER A 38 38.08 24.31 4.66
N GLY A 39 37.03 24.34 5.48
CA GLY A 39 37.01 25.04 6.76
C GLY A 39 37.79 24.36 7.90
N SER A 40 38.44 23.21 7.64
CA SER A 40 39.35 22.55 8.58
C SER A 40 40.65 23.33 8.71
N SER A 41 41.25 23.33 9.90
CA SER A 41 42.41 24.16 10.19
C SER A 41 43.36 23.48 11.17
N ASP A 42 44.65 23.74 11.02
CA ASP A 42 45.65 23.44 12.03
C ASP A 42 46.01 24.70 12.84
N PRO A 43 45.95 24.69 14.18
CA PRO A 43 46.28 25.86 15.00
C PRO A 43 47.73 26.33 14.91
N ASP A 44 48.63 25.45 14.48
CA ASP A 44 50.06 25.73 14.31
C ASP A 44 50.41 26.00 12.83
N GLY A 45 49.42 25.86 11.93
CA GLY A 45 49.53 26.18 10.52
C GLY A 45 50.10 25.06 9.66
N ASP A 46 50.16 23.84 10.21
CA ASP A 46 50.69 22.68 9.50
C ASP A 46 49.82 22.31 8.27
N PRO A 47 50.42 21.85 7.15
CA PRO A 47 49.68 21.45 5.96
C PRO A 47 48.75 20.26 6.25
N LEU A 48 47.51 20.36 5.78
CA LEU A 48 46.48 19.36 6.02
C LEU A 48 46.32 18.38 4.85
N THR A 49 46.16 17.10 5.19
CA THR A 49 45.69 16.05 4.29
C THR A 49 44.25 15.65 4.64
N TYR A 50 43.47 15.29 3.62
CA TYR A 50 42.04 15.00 3.75
C TYR A 50 41.76 13.56 3.36
N ARG A 51 40.86 12.89 4.07
CA ARG A 51 40.37 11.56 3.73
C ARG A 51 38.89 11.43 4.07
N TRP A 52 38.08 11.20 3.05
CA TRP A 52 36.65 10.98 3.17
C TRP A 52 36.32 9.49 3.10
N ARG A 53 35.39 9.03 3.94
CA ARG A 53 34.98 7.62 4.00
C ARG A 53 33.47 7.49 4.21
N PHE A 54 32.85 6.59 3.47
CA PHE A 54 31.48 6.16 3.72
C PHE A 54 31.42 5.31 5.00
N VAL A 55 30.52 5.67 5.92
CA VAL A 55 30.36 4.98 7.21
C VAL A 55 29.10 4.14 7.22
N SER A 56 27.96 4.73 6.88
CA SER A 56 26.66 4.05 6.95
C SER A 56 25.62 4.66 5.99
N GLY A 57 24.56 3.89 5.70
CA GLY A 57 23.47 4.25 4.78
C GLY A 57 23.38 3.30 3.58
N PRO A 58 22.59 3.63 2.54
CA PRO A 58 22.68 2.96 1.26
C PRO A 58 24.08 3.13 0.66
N ASP A 59 24.64 2.06 0.09
CA ASP A 59 26.00 2.08 -0.44
C ASP A 59 26.16 3.06 -1.60
N VAL A 60 26.95 4.12 -1.36
CA VAL A 60 27.34 5.13 -2.35
C VAL A 60 28.83 5.07 -2.66
N SER A 61 29.55 4.05 -2.18
CA SER A 61 31.01 3.98 -2.27
C SER A 61 31.52 4.08 -3.70
N ARG A 62 30.75 3.57 -4.68
CA ARG A 62 31.06 3.65 -6.12
C ARG A 62 30.84 5.02 -6.74
N SER A 63 30.06 5.91 -6.13
CA SER A 63 29.80 7.27 -6.63
C SER A 63 30.69 8.33 -5.99
N ILE A 64 31.42 7.99 -4.91
CA ILE A 64 32.38 8.91 -4.28
C ILE A 64 33.49 9.33 -5.25
N ARG A 65 33.75 10.63 -5.34
CA ARG A 65 34.83 11.25 -6.13
C ARG A 65 35.57 12.26 -5.26
N HIS A 66 36.88 12.42 -5.51
CA HIS A 66 37.72 13.38 -4.79
C HIS A 66 37.82 13.12 -3.27
N ALA A 67 37.79 11.86 -2.85
CA ALA A 67 37.85 11.46 -1.43
C ALA A 67 39.13 11.87 -0.69
N ASN A 68 40.15 12.36 -1.38
CA ASN A 68 41.41 12.85 -0.80
C ASN A 68 41.61 14.36 -1.00
N ARG A 69 40.54 15.10 -1.29
CA ARG A 69 40.55 16.56 -1.46
C ARG A 69 39.68 17.23 -0.38
N PRO A 70 39.84 18.55 -0.15
CA PRO A 70 38.96 19.28 0.76
C PRO A 70 37.48 19.18 0.36
N ARG A 71 37.19 19.09 -0.95
CA ARG A 71 35.85 18.90 -1.49
C ARG A 71 35.68 17.50 -2.08
N MET A 72 34.69 16.76 -1.58
CA MET A 72 34.32 15.42 -2.04
C MET A 72 32.90 15.43 -2.60
N THR A 73 32.63 14.63 -3.62
CA THR A 73 31.28 14.47 -4.16
C THR A 73 30.82 13.02 -4.17
N PHE A 74 29.52 12.81 -4.04
CA PHE A 74 28.87 11.50 -4.25
C PHE A 74 27.45 11.70 -4.76
N THR A 75 26.86 10.65 -5.35
CA THR A 75 25.47 10.65 -5.81
C THR A 75 24.62 9.84 -4.85
N THR A 76 23.52 10.41 -4.36
CA THR A 76 22.55 9.68 -3.54
C THR A 76 21.84 8.60 -4.37
N ARG A 77 21.31 7.58 -3.69
CA ARG A 77 20.53 6.52 -4.34
C ARG A 77 19.36 7.09 -5.16
N PRO A 78 19.05 6.56 -6.36
CA PRO A 78 17.86 6.94 -7.11
C PRO A 78 16.55 6.51 -6.43
N ALA A 79 15.45 7.19 -6.73
CA ALA A 79 14.12 6.86 -6.17
C ALA A 79 13.55 5.59 -6.82
N SER A 80 13.92 5.33 -8.07
CA SER A 80 13.55 4.11 -8.81
C SER A 80 14.03 2.82 -8.13
N ASP A 81 15.08 2.87 -7.32
CA ASP A 81 15.54 1.74 -6.50
C ASP A 81 14.59 1.41 -5.35
N LEU A 82 13.73 2.35 -4.92
CA LEU A 82 12.79 2.13 -3.81
C LEU A 82 11.53 1.40 -4.30
N PHE A 83 10.93 1.93 -5.35
CA PHE A 83 9.72 1.38 -5.95
C PHE A 83 9.65 1.80 -7.42
N PRO A 84 8.96 1.02 -8.27
CA PRO A 84 8.71 1.45 -9.64
C PRO A 84 7.95 2.77 -9.62
N LEU A 85 8.59 3.83 -10.12
CA LEU A 85 7.95 5.13 -10.27
C LEU A 85 6.82 4.98 -11.28
N ARG A 86 5.58 5.03 -10.79
CA ARG A 86 4.39 5.12 -11.66
C ARG A 86 4.40 6.49 -12.35
N PRO A 87 3.77 6.66 -13.52
CA PRO A 87 3.62 7.95 -14.18
C PRO A 87 2.62 8.86 -13.44
N LEU A 88 2.93 9.13 -12.18
CA LEU A 88 2.16 9.91 -11.24
C LEU A 88 2.76 11.31 -11.19
N PHE A 89 1.97 12.32 -11.50
CA PHE A 89 2.38 13.70 -11.31
C PHE A 89 1.96 14.19 -9.94
N GLY A 90 2.90 14.77 -9.21
CA GLY A 90 2.66 15.34 -7.89
C GLY A 90 3.50 14.73 -6.79
N PRO A 91 3.04 14.79 -5.54
CA PRO A 91 3.77 14.25 -4.40
C PRO A 91 4.11 12.79 -4.58
N LEU A 92 5.39 12.48 -4.42
CA LEU A 92 5.83 11.11 -4.39
C LEU A 92 5.58 10.55 -2.99
N PRO A 93 4.93 9.37 -2.83
CA PRO A 93 4.86 8.72 -1.54
C PRO A 93 6.23 8.16 -1.17
N ILE A 94 6.85 8.70 -0.13
CA ILE A 94 8.13 8.25 0.40
C ILE A 94 7.85 7.59 1.74
N PRO A 95 7.83 6.25 1.80
CA PRO A 95 7.67 5.55 3.06
C PRO A 95 8.94 5.71 3.92
N ARG A 96 8.86 5.34 5.20
CA ARG A 96 9.96 5.60 6.16
C ARG A 96 11.30 5.00 5.75
N TRP A 97 11.32 3.76 5.26
CA TRP A 97 12.52 3.08 4.75
C TRP A 97 13.04 3.67 3.43
N GLY A 98 12.25 4.52 2.79
CA GLY A 98 12.69 5.33 1.66
C GLY A 98 13.66 6.42 2.07
N GLU A 99 13.44 7.03 3.24
CA GLU A 99 14.40 7.99 3.78
C GLU A 99 15.75 7.30 4.03
N ALA A 100 16.77 7.79 3.34
CA ALA A 100 18.15 7.37 3.50
C ALA A 100 18.91 8.46 4.25
N THR A 101 19.61 8.06 5.31
CA THR A 101 20.66 8.87 5.91
C THR A 101 22.01 8.29 5.52
N TYR A 102 22.87 9.11 4.93
CA TYR A 102 24.25 8.78 4.60
C TYR A 102 25.16 9.42 5.65
N GLU A 103 25.99 8.61 6.29
CA GLU A 103 27.04 9.09 7.18
C GLU A 103 28.38 9.00 6.45
N ILE A 104 29.01 10.16 6.28
CA ILE A 104 30.31 10.29 5.66
C ILE A 104 31.27 10.90 6.68
N GLU A 105 32.38 10.24 6.93
CA GLU A 105 33.44 10.74 7.80
C GLU A 105 34.47 11.52 6.99
N LEU A 106 34.85 12.69 7.50
CA LEU A 106 36.06 13.40 7.12
C LEU A 106 37.12 13.15 8.20
N ALA A 107 38.29 12.67 7.78
CA ALA A 107 39.50 12.67 8.57
C ALA A 107 40.48 13.72 8.01
N VAL A 108 41.05 14.53 8.90
CA VAL A 108 42.04 15.56 8.58
C VAL A 108 43.30 15.30 9.39
N SER A 109 44.46 15.24 8.72
CA SER A 109 45.74 14.98 9.38
C SER A 109 46.80 15.99 8.96
N ASP A 110 47.57 16.45 9.94
CA ASP A 110 48.77 17.29 9.83
C ASP A 110 50.07 16.45 9.62
N GLY A 111 49.95 15.12 9.58
CA GLY A 111 51.07 14.16 9.50
C GLY A 111 51.58 13.65 10.85
N ALA A 112 51.22 14.27 11.97
CA ALA A 112 51.58 13.86 13.34
C ALA A 112 50.37 13.36 14.14
N SER A 113 49.20 13.94 13.89
CA SER A 113 47.92 13.69 14.53
C SER A 113 46.78 13.73 13.50
N GLU A 114 45.59 13.32 13.92
CA GLU A 114 44.41 13.30 13.05
C GLU A 114 43.16 13.64 13.86
N ASP A 115 42.29 14.46 13.28
CA ASP A 115 40.96 14.73 13.80
C ASP A 115 39.87 14.27 12.81
N ARG A 116 38.69 13.94 13.34
CA ARG A 116 37.60 13.33 12.56
C ARG A 116 36.27 13.98 12.87
N THR A 117 35.47 14.14 11.83
CA THR A 117 34.10 14.64 11.95
C THR A 117 33.17 13.98 10.95
N LEU A 118 31.86 14.01 11.21
CA LEU A 118 30.84 13.32 10.42
C LEU A 118 29.92 14.32 9.72
N ALA A 119 29.71 14.11 8.42
CA ALA A 119 28.59 14.65 7.68
C ALA A 119 27.42 13.66 7.66
N ARG A 120 26.21 14.18 7.86
CA ARG A 120 24.95 13.46 7.69
C ARG A 120 24.15 14.07 6.53
N VAL A 121 23.86 13.26 5.52
CA VAL A 121 23.05 13.66 4.37
C VAL A 121 21.74 12.88 4.38
N ARG A 122 20.59 13.56 4.28
CA ARG A 122 19.27 12.92 4.22
C ARG A 122 18.64 13.05 2.83
N SER A 123 18.13 11.95 2.28
CA SER A 123 17.59 11.90 0.90
C SER A 123 16.28 12.67 0.71
N ALA A 124 15.35 12.49 1.64
CA ALA A 124 14.03 13.09 1.59
C ALA A 124 13.32 12.94 2.94
N ALA A 125 12.30 13.75 3.18
CA ALA A 125 11.37 13.48 4.28
C ALA A 125 10.42 12.34 3.92
N VAL A 126 9.88 11.67 4.94
CA VAL A 126 8.75 10.75 4.78
C VAL A 126 7.55 11.56 4.30
N THR A 127 6.90 11.09 3.24
CA THR A 127 5.74 11.75 2.65
C THR A 127 4.66 10.72 2.37
N GLY A 128 3.44 10.98 2.81
CA GLY A 128 2.29 10.12 2.50
C GLY A 128 1.80 10.22 1.05
N GLY A 129 2.54 10.84 0.12
CA GLY A 129 2.12 11.01 -1.28
C GLY A 129 0.93 11.95 -1.47
N TRP A 130 0.61 12.78 -0.48
CA TRP A 130 -0.46 13.77 -0.52
C TRP A 130 0.08 15.17 -0.71
N PRO A 131 -0.74 16.08 -1.26
CA PRO A 131 -0.34 17.46 -1.46
C PRO A 131 -0.40 18.27 -0.15
N ARG A 132 0.06 17.67 0.94
CA ARG A 132 0.10 18.24 2.28
C ARG A 132 1.37 17.86 3.01
N ALA A 133 1.95 18.82 3.68
CA ALA A 133 3.13 18.62 4.51
C ALA A 133 3.16 19.68 5.62
N GLU A 134 3.91 19.39 6.68
CA GLU A 134 4.18 20.37 7.71
C GLU A 134 5.04 21.51 7.15
N THR A 135 4.70 22.75 7.52
CA THR A 135 5.51 23.91 7.17
C THR A 135 6.93 23.76 7.70
N GLY A 136 7.92 23.92 6.82
CA GLY A 136 9.33 23.69 7.10
C GLY A 136 9.86 22.32 6.65
N LEU A 137 9.00 21.33 6.43
CA LEU A 137 9.41 20.03 5.87
C LEU A 137 9.44 20.06 4.33
N ASP A 138 10.26 19.19 3.76
CA ASP A 138 10.33 19.01 2.31
C ASP A 138 9.21 18.10 1.83
N LEU A 139 8.42 18.56 0.86
CA LEU A 139 7.55 17.69 0.07
C LEU A 139 8.25 17.33 -1.24
N THR A 140 8.50 16.03 -1.45
CA THR A 140 9.07 15.55 -2.72
C THR A 140 7.97 15.43 -3.77
N VAL A 141 8.22 15.99 -4.95
CA VAL A 141 7.30 16.00 -6.09
C VAL A 141 7.96 15.37 -7.31
N TYR A 142 7.15 14.69 -8.12
CA TYR A 142 7.57 13.95 -9.30
C TYR A 142 6.76 14.40 -10.52
N CYS A 143 7.41 14.57 -11.66
CA CYS A 143 6.78 15.08 -12.88
C CYS A 143 5.96 14.00 -13.63
N GLY A 144 6.14 12.73 -13.27
CA GLY A 144 5.46 11.60 -13.90
C GLY A 144 6.25 10.93 -15.04
N ASP A 145 7.45 11.41 -15.35
CA ASP A 145 8.39 10.83 -16.32
C ASP A 145 9.68 10.38 -15.63
N ARG A 146 10.61 9.69 -16.31
CA ARG A 146 11.84 9.16 -15.68
C ARG A 146 12.53 10.21 -14.80
N GLU A 147 13.07 9.81 -13.65
CA GLU A 147 13.61 10.75 -12.64
C GLU A 147 14.76 11.65 -13.14
N ASP A 148 15.47 11.24 -14.19
CA ASP A 148 16.52 11.97 -14.90
C ASP A 148 15.99 12.92 -16.00
N THR A 149 14.69 12.90 -16.27
CA THR A 149 14.05 13.79 -17.25
C THR A 149 14.18 15.25 -16.78
N PRO A 150 14.65 16.17 -17.63
CA PRO A 150 14.59 17.60 -17.35
C PRO A 150 13.14 18.03 -17.14
N ALA A 151 12.91 18.80 -16.08
CA ALA A 151 11.61 19.43 -15.81
C ALA A 151 11.85 20.88 -15.43
N ARG A 152 10.79 21.68 -15.29
CA ARG A 152 10.92 23.03 -14.75
C ARG A 152 9.81 23.33 -13.76
N TRP A 153 10.15 23.25 -12.49
CA TRP A 153 9.23 23.49 -11.39
C TRP A 153 9.28 24.93 -10.89
N ARG A 154 8.11 25.57 -10.82
CA ARG A 154 7.97 26.93 -10.29
C ARG A 154 6.77 27.06 -9.37
N LEU A 155 6.92 27.83 -8.29
CA LEU A 155 5.80 28.27 -7.47
C LEU A 155 5.03 29.35 -8.24
N ALA A 156 3.82 29.00 -8.69
CA ALA A 156 2.91 29.88 -9.40
C ALA A 156 2.07 30.75 -8.43
N GLU A 157 1.72 30.21 -7.27
CA GLU A 157 1.01 30.94 -6.21
C GLU A 157 1.63 30.58 -4.86
N THR A 158 1.78 31.59 -3.98
CA THR A 158 2.28 31.43 -2.62
C THR A 158 1.49 32.32 -1.66
N PRO A 159 1.45 32.00 -0.35
CA PRO A 159 0.95 32.93 0.65
C PRO A 159 1.73 34.25 0.63
N ALA A 160 1.08 35.35 1.01
CA ALA A 160 1.71 36.66 1.05
C ALA A 160 3.01 36.65 1.87
N ALA A 161 4.07 37.23 1.30
CA ALA A 161 5.41 37.30 1.89
C ALA A 161 6.08 35.93 2.20
N SER A 162 5.64 34.85 1.55
CA SER A 162 6.32 33.55 1.58
C SER A 162 7.66 33.63 0.83
N LYS A 163 8.67 33.00 1.42
CA LYS A 163 10.01 32.77 0.84
C LYS A 163 10.22 31.30 0.50
N ALA A 164 9.13 30.58 0.22
CA ALA A 164 9.17 29.16 -0.12
C ALA A 164 10.07 28.91 -1.32
N LEU A 165 10.74 27.75 -1.30
CA LEU A 165 11.74 27.39 -2.28
C LEU A 165 11.36 26.09 -2.99
N VAL A 166 11.67 26.04 -4.28
CA VAL A 166 11.76 24.78 -5.03
C VAL A 166 13.24 24.40 -5.06
N LEU A 167 13.56 23.28 -4.43
CA LEU A 167 14.89 22.69 -4.46
C LEU A 167 14.96 21.74 -5.65
N GLU A 168 16.09 21.79 -6.38
CA GLU A 168 16.30 20.98 -7.58
C GLU A 168 15.23 21.22 -8.68
N PRO A 169 14.88 22.49 -9.00
CA PRO A 169 13.71 22.80 -9.85
C PRO A 169 13.82 22.31 -11.29
N GLU A 170 15.04 22.05 -11.77
CA GLU A 170 15.28 21.58 -13.14
C GLU A 170 15.22 20.04 -13.28
N ARG A 171 14.91 19.31 -12.19
CA ARG A 171 14.80 17.84 -12.17
C ARG A 171 13.35 17.40 -12.11
N CYS A 172 13.01 16.29 -12.77
CA CYS A 172 11.68 15.69 -12.66
C CYS A 172 11.31 15.37 -11.20
N LEU A 173 12.29 14.91 -10.41
CA LEU A 173 12.17 14.74 -8.96
C LEU A 173 12.71 15.99 -8.25
N ALA A 174 11.80 16.85 -7.81
CA ALA A 174 12.11 18.09 -7.10
C ALA A 174 11.58 18.05 -5.66
N ARG A 175 11.97 19.01 -4.84
CA ARG A 175 11.42 19.18 -3.49
C ARG A 175 10.89 20.60 -3.32
N VAL A 176 9.77 20.74 -2.63
CA VAL A 176 9.24 22.04 -2.23
C VAL A 176 9.41 22.18 -0.73
N ARG A 177 9.86 23.34 -0.27
CA ARG A 177 9.85 23.70 1.15
C ARG A 177 9.08 24.99 1.34
N ALA A 178 7.99 24.91 2.09
CA ALA A 178 7.25 26.09 2.50
C ALA A 178 7.79 26.67 3.81
N ASP A 179 7.72 27.99 3.93
CA ASP A 179 8.08 28.75 5.13
C ASP A 179 6.86 29.29 5.88
N ARG A 180 5.66 29.17 5.31
CA ARG A 180 4.40 29.65 5.89
C ARG A 180 3.28 28.64 5.71
N ASN A 181 2.31 28.70 6.63
CA ASN A 181 1.06 27.98 6.46
C ASN A 181 0.25 28.62 5.33
N GLY A 182 -0.38 27.78 4.51
CA GLY A 182 -1.25 28.24 3.44
C GLY A 182 -1.23 27.37 2.19
N HIS A 183 -1.94 27.86 1.18
CA HIS A 183 -1.97 27.23 -0.13
C HIS A 183 -0.81 27.67 -1.01
N TYR A 184 -0.23 26.70 -1.69
CA TYR A 184 0.80 26.90 -2.70
C TYR A 184 0.32 26.27 -4.00
N LEU A 185 0.59 26.90 -5.13
CA LEU A 185 0.41 26.30 -6.45
C LEU A 185 1.79 26.08 -7.05
N LEU A 186 2.13 24.83 -7.35
CA LEU A 186 3.34 24.48 -8.06
C LEU A 186 2.98 24.11 -9.50
N ARG A 187 3.72 24.65 -10.46
CA ARG A 187 3.58 24.38 -11.88
C ARG A 187 4.84 23.70 -12.40
N GLU A 188 4.65 22.65 -13.19
CA GLU A 188 5.69 22.08 -14.03
C GLU A 188 5.51 22.71 -15.42
N GLU A 189 6.43 23.59 -15.80
CA GLU A 189 6.27 24.48 -16.96
C GLU A 189 6.36 23.73 -18.29
N THR A 190 7.11 22.62 -18.36
CA THR A 190 7.31 21.86 -19.61
C THR A 190 6.05 21.11 -20.05
N SER A 191 5.33 20.50 -19.10
CA SER A 191 4.05 19.81 -19.33
C SER A 191 2.83 20.71 -19.17
N GLY A 192 3.00 21.91 -18.59
CA GLY A 192 1.93 22.84 -18.25
C GLY A 192 1.04 22.39 -17.08
N ARG A 193 1.33 21.25 -16.46
CA ARG A 193 0.57 20.68 -15.35
C ARG A 193 0.83 21.46 -14.07
N SER A 194 -0.13 21.44 -13.16
CA SER A 194 -0.01 22.14 -11.88
C SER A 194 -0.63 21.33 -10.75
N ILE A 195 -0.15 21.57 -9.55
CA ILE A 195 -0.64 20.90 -8.35
C ILE A 195 -0.69 21.90 -7.19
N ARG A 196 -1.81 21.87 -6.47
CA ARG A 196 -2.03 22.73 -5.31
C ARG A 196 -1.69 21.98 -4.04
N PHE A 197 -0.89 22.59 -3.19
CA PHE A 197 -0.47 22.08 -1.90
C PHE A 197 -1.10 22.86 -0.75
N TRP A 198 -1.14 22.22 0.41
CA TRP A 198 -1.36 22.89 1.69
C TRP A 198 -0.18 22.60 2.63
N TYR A 199 0.39 23.67 3.17
CA TYR A 199 1.35 23.58 4.27
C TYR A 199 0.70 24.14 5.54
N GLY A 200 0.93 23.46 6.67
CA GLY A 200 0.32 23.80 7.95
C GLY A 200 1.21 23.40 9.12
N ASP A 201 0.83 23.84 10.32
CA ASP A 201 1.42 23.37 11.57
C ASP A 201 0.49 22.36 12.25
N TRP A 202 1.05 21.50 13.10
CA TRP A 202 0.26 20.56 13.90
C TRP A 202 -0.57 21.30 14.94
N VAL A 203 -1.85 20.93 15.05
CA VAL A 203 -2.78 21.51 16.04
C VAL A 203 -3.16 20.54 17.16
N GLY A 204 -2.94 19.25 16.94
CA GLY A 204 -3.24 18.19 17.90
C GLY A 204 -4.67 17.66 17.78
N HIS A 205 -4.85 16.41 18.18
CA HIS A 205 -6.14 15.72 18.06
C HIS A 205 -7.28 16.38 18.85
N GLU A 206 -7.01 17.09 19.95
CA GLU A 206 -8.07 17.77 20.74
C GLU A 206 -8.79 18.87 19.97
N GLU A 207 -8.07 19.63 19.12
CA GLU A 207 -8.67 20.63 18.22
C GLU A 207 -9.70 19.98 17.28
N CYS A 208 -9.37 18.77 16.81
CA CYS A 208 -10.21 18.00 15.89
C CYS A 208 -11.52 17.56 16.57
N GLY A 209 -11.44 17.23 17.85
CA GLY A 209 -12.53 16.67 18.65
C GLY A 209 -13.44 17.70 19.33
N ARG A 210 -13.27 18.99 19.04
CA ARG A 210 -14.17 20.02 19.58
C ARG A 210 -15.63 19.76 19.22
N PRO A 211 -16.59 20.15 20.08
CA PRO A 211 -18.02 19.91 19.84
C PRO A 211 -18.53 20.39 18.46
N GLU A 212 -17.98 21.49 17.96
CA GLU A 212 -18.32 22.10 16.67
C GLU A 212 -17.56 21.51 15.47
N CYS A 213 -16.67 20.54 15.69
CA CYS A 213 -15.80 19.94 14.67
C CYS A 213 -16.16 18.47 14.40
N HIS A 214 -15.31 17.52 14.86
CA HIS A 214 -15.43 16.08 14.55
C HIS A 214 -15.46 15.22 15.84
N PRO A 215 -16.40 15.47 16.77
CA PRO A 215 -16.41 14.78 18.06
C PRO A 215 -16.68 13.28 17.91
N VAL A 216 -17.51 12.87 16.95
CA VAL A 216 -17.86 11.46 16.72
C VAL A 216 -16.65 10.65 16.27
N GLU A 217 -15.92 11.14 15.26
CA GLU A 217 -14.71 10.49 14.76
C GLU A 217 -13.59 10.51 15.81
N HIS A 218 -13.45 11.60 16.56
CA HIS A 218 -12.45 11.72 17.62
C HIS A 218 -12.70 10.75 18.76
N ASP A 219 -13.93 10.65 19.24
CA ASP A 219 -14.29 9.74 20.33
C ASP A 219 -14.13 8.27 19.90
N GLY A 220 -14.46 7.96 18.65
CA GLY A 220 -14.20 6.64 18.09
C GLY A 220 -12.70 6.34 17.96
N TRP A 221 -11.90 7.30 17.47
CA TRP A 221 -10.45 7.17 17.33
C TRP A 221 -9.74 6.94 18.66
N LYS A 222 -10.15 7.59 19.76
CA LYS A 222 -9.54 7.42 21.10
C LYS A 222 -9.50 5.95 21.55
N ASN A 223 -10.46 5.15 21.11
CA ASN A 223 -10.57 3.74 21.47
C ASN A 223 -9.69 2.81 20.61
N THR A 224 -9.03 3.36 19.58
CA THR A 224 -8.24 2.56 18.64
C THR A 224 -6.82 2.32 19.15
N LYS A 225 -6.17 1.31 18.56
CA LYS A 225 -4.74 1.08 18.81
C LYS A 225 -3.86 2.21 18.28
N HIS A 226 -4.30 3.00 17.29
CA HIS A 226 -3.55 4.18 16.84
C HIS A 226 -3.42 5.23 17.94
N ALA A 227 -4.49 5.50 18.68
CA ALA A 227 -4.51 6.47 19.77
C ALA A 227 -3.64 6.05 20.97
N SER A 228 -3.36 4.75 21.12
CA SER A 228 -2.65 4.20 22.30
C SER A 228 -1.31 3.52 21.96
N VAL A 229 -0.90 3.49 20.69
CA VAL A 229 0.24 2.65 20.25
C VAL A 229 1.55 3.02 20.95
N PHE A 230 1.80 4.31 21.15
CA PHE A 230 3.04 4.77 21.75
C PHE A 230 3.11 4.43 23.23
N GLU A 231 2.05 4.75 23.99
CA GLU A 231 1.95 4.42 25.42
C GLU A 231 2.09 2.91 25.64
N ARG A 232 1.32 2.10 24.89
CA ARG A 232 1.45 0.63 24.91
C ARG A 232 2.86 0.16 24.56
N GLY A 233 3.54 0.88 23.67
CA GLY A 233 4.91 0.61 23.26
C GLY A 233 5.90 0.80 24.39
N ILE A 234 5.93 2.00 24.99
CA ILE A 234 6.86 2.33 26.09
C ILE A 234 6.55 1.55 27.38
N GLU A 235 5.33 1.04 27.55
CA GLU A 235 4.96 0.14 28.66
C GLU A 235 5.39 -1.33 28.43
N GLY A 236 5.77 -1.70 27.19
CA GLY A 236 6.21 -3.05 26.84
C GLY A 236 5.13 -3.93 26.20
N GLY A 237 3.92 -3.41 25.98
CA GLY A 237 2.82 -4.09 25.30
C GLY A 237 3.06 -4.38 23.80
N LEU A 238 4.17 -3.90 23.22
CA LEU A 238 4.62 -4.20 21.86
C LEU A 238 5.92 -5.03 21.79
N GLY A 239 6.40 -5.50 22.94
CA GLY A 239 7.62 -6.29 23.06
C GLY A 239 8.85 -5.49 23.46
N ALA A 240 9.89 -6.18 23.92
CA ALA A 240 11.08 -5.58 24.54
C ALA A 240 11.96 -4.75 23.59
N ALA A 241 11.75 -4.88 22.26
CA ALA A 241 12.54 -4.18 21.25
C ALA A 241 12.00 -2.78 20.90
N TYR A 242 10.96 -2.30 21.61
CA TYR A 242 10.38 -0.98 21.37
C TYR A 242 11.30 0.14 21.91
N GLY A 243 11.85 0.97 21.03
CA GLY A 243 12.72 2.10 21.41
C GLY A 243 12.37 3.45 20.75
N PRO A 244 13.23 4.46 20.93
CA PRO A 244 13.10 5.80 20.34
C PRO A 244 12.92 5.81 18.81
N GLU A 245 13.50 4.83 18.11
CA GLU A 245 13.33 4.66 16.67
C GLU A 245 11.87 4.36 16.25
N CYS A 246 11.04 3.83 17.15
CA CYS A 246 9.63 3.55 16.89
C CYS A 246 8.77 4.82 16.88
N ALA A 247 9.22 5.90 17.54
CA ALA A 247 8.45 7.15 17.64
C ALA A 247 8.05 7.69 16.27
N VAL A 248 8.89 7.49 15.24
CA VAL A 248 8.62 8.01 13.91
C VAL A 248 7.28 7.58 13.30
N CYS A 249 6.79 6.39 13.66
CA CYS A 249 5.49 5.89 13.21
C CYS A 249 4.39 6.03 14.27
N HIS A 250 4.74 6.33 15.52
CA HIS A 250 3.85 6.18 16.67
C HIS A 250 3.53 7.50 17.38
N VAL A 251 4.14 8.61 16.96
CA VAL A 251 3.87 9.96 17.48
C VAL A 251 3.73 10.98 16.35
N LEU A 252 3.04 12.07 16.60
CA LEU A 252 2.95 13.20 15.68
C LEU A 252 4.10 14.19 15.92
N GLY A 253 4.83 14.60 14.87
CA GLY A 253 5.91 15.58 15.00
C GLY A 253 7.20 15.01 15.63
N SER A 254 7.73 13.93 15.05
CA SER A 254 8.97 13.27 15.48
C SER A 254 10.25 13.77 14.78
N ASP A 255 10.13 14.50 13.66
CA ASP A 255 11.30 15.03 12.92
C ASP A 255 11.92 16.22 13.67
N PRO A 256 13.24 16.25 13.94
CA PRO A 256 13.90 17.42 14.54
C PRO A 256 13.78 18.72 13.73
N ALA A 257 13.47 18.63 12.44
CA ALA A 257 13.31 19.79 11.57
C ALA A 257 11.90 20.41 11.64
N THR A 258 10.97 19.82 12.39
CA THR A 258 9.62 20.38 12.58
C THR A 258 9.70 21.70 13.35
N ARG A 259 9.01 22.72 12.87
CA ARG A 259 8.86 23.99 13.61
C ARG A 259 7.64 23.96 14.55
N SER A 260 6.68 23.08 14.26
CA SER A 260 5.49 22.89 15.09
C SER A 260 5.90 22.27 16.44
N ILE A 261 5.10 22.47 17.49
CA ILE A 261 5.44 21.98 18.83
C ILE A 261 5.56 20.45 18.88
N GLY A 262 4.65 19.70 18.23
CA GLY A 262 4.75 18.24 18.03
C GLY A 262 5.18 17.42 19.26
N PHE A 263 5.51 16.15 19.05
CA PHE A 263 5.98 15.29 20.14
C PHE A 263 7.39 15.65 20.59
N ARG A 264 8.33 15.77 19.63
CA ARG A 264 9.74 15.98 19.95
C ARG A 264 9.95 17.31 20.68
N ARG A 265 9.38 18.39 20.15
CA ARG A 265 9.58 19.72 20.72
C ARG A 265 8.77 19.90 22.01
N ALA A 266 7.62 19.24 22.19
CA ALA A 266 6.98 19.13 23.50
C ALA A 266 7.86 18.40 24.54
N ALA A 267 8.50 17.29 24.16
CA ALA A 267 9.41 16.55 25.04
C ALA A 267 10.63 17.41 25.45
N GLU A 268 11.24 18.11 24.50
CA GLU A 268 12.35 19.05 24.75
C GLU A 268 11.95 20.17 25.72
N VAL A 269 10.78 20.79 25.52
CA VAL A 269 10.27 21.86 26.39
C VAL A 269 9.97 21.34 27.79
N ALA A 270 9.47 20.11 27.90
CA ALA A 270 9.16 19.48 29.18
C ALA A 270 10.41 18.91 29.89
N GLY A 271 11.58 18.89 29.24
CA GLY A 271 12.78 18.22 29.77
C GLY A 271 12.58 16.71 29.95
N TRP A 272 11.69 16.10 29.15
CA TRP A 272 11.36 14.68 29.25
C TRP A 272 12.06 13.90 28.14
N GLU A 273 12.66 12.77 28.49
CA GLU A 273 13.30 11.87 27.54
C GLU A 273 12.50 10.58 27.39
N GLN A 274 12.31 10.14 26.14
CA GLN A 274 11.68 8.85 25.89
C GLN A 274 12.56 7.71 26.44
N PRO A 275 11.97 6.72 27.12
CA PRO A 275 12.69 5.51 27.53
C PRO A 275 13.37 4.81 26.36
N THR A 276 14.63 4.40 26.55
CA THR A 276 15.41 3.62 25.58
C THR A 276 14.92 2.19 25.44
N LEU A 277 14.29 1.66 26.50
CA LEU A 277 13.65 0.35 26.56
C LEU A 277 12.28 0.49 27.23
N PRO A 278 11.33 -0.39 26.88
CA PRO A 278 10.01 -0.33 27.47
C PRO A 278 10.01 -0.81 28.92
N ARG A 279 9.20 -0.19 29.77
CA ARG A 279 9.03 -0.55 31.18
C ARG A 279 7.65 -0.16 31.72
N ALA A 280 7.14 -0.95 32.66
CA ALA A 280 5.91 -0.62 33.36
C ALA A 280 6.01 0.75 34.07
N GLY A 281 4.93 1.54 34.02
CA GLY A 281 4.88 2.89 34.59
C GLY A 281 5.54 3.98 33.76
N ALA A 282 6.17 3.66 32.62
CA ALA A 282 6.80 4.66 31.75
C ALA A 282 5.80 5.71 31.22
N ALA A 283 4.56 5.31 30.94
CA ALA A 283 3.54 6.25 30.48
C ALA A 283 3.12 7.24 31.59
N ASP A 284 3.07 6.82 32.85
CA ASP A 284 2.69 7.67 33.99
C ASP A 284 3.67 8.82 34.23
N GLU A 285 4.93 8.62 33.86
CA GLU A 285 5.98 9.64 33.95
C GLU A 285 5.96 10.64 32.78
N MET A 286 5.21 10.36 31.71
CA MET A 286 5.13 11.22 30.55
C MET A 286 4.27 12.46 30.84
N PRO A 287 4.83 13.68 30.74
CA PRO A 287 4.09 14.90 31.01
C PRO A 287 2.88 15.05 30.09
N ALA A 288 1.79 15.64 30.60
CA ALA A 288 0.54 15.82 29.85
C ALA A 288 0.74 16.55 28.50
N GLY A 289 1.61 17.57 28.48
CA GLY A 289 1.95 18.30 27.25
C GLY A 289 2.68 17.47 26.19
N VAL A 290 3.41 16.42 26.60
CA VAL A 290 4.05 15.44 25.69
C VAL A 290 3.02 14.40 25.25
N ARG A 291 2.22 13.91 26.21
CA ARG A 291 1.17 12.90 25.98
C ARG A 291 0.18 13.31 24.89
N LEU A 292 -0.14 14.60 24.80
CA LEU A 292 -0.98 15.17 23.73
C LEU A 292 -0.51 14.77 22.33
N TRP A 293 0.79 14.54 22.11
CA TRP A 293 1.39 14.23 20.80
C TRP A 293 1.83 12.77 20.66
N ALA A 294 1.73 12.01 21.74
CA ALA A 294 2.30 10.68 21.91
C ALA A 294 1.37 9.59 21.37
N ASN A 295 0.91 9.72 20.13
CA ASN A 295 0.02 8.75 19.49
C ASN A 295 -0.04 8.96 17.97
N VAL A 296 -0.69 8.04 17.25
CA VAL A 296 -0.97 8.21 15.81
C VAL A 296 -2.26 9.02 15.64
N GLN A 297 -2.11 10.27 15.23
CA GLN A 297 -3.18 11.28 15.21
C GLN A 297 -3.88 11.44 13.86
N CYS A 298 -4.98 12.17 13.93
CA CYS A 298 -5.73 12.68 12.78
C CYS A 298 -4.79 13.24 11.71
N GLU A 299 -3.83 14.08 12.11
CA GLU A 299 -3.02 14.87 11.19
C GLU A 299 -1.95 14.05 10.43
N GLN A 300 -1.57 12.86 10.91
CA GLN A 300 -0.72 11.92 10.16
C GLN A 300 -1.43 11.35 8.92
N CYS A 301 -2.77 11.29 8.95
CA CYS A 301 -3.59 10.82 7.82
C CYS A 301 -4.15 11.99 7.01
N HIS A 302 -4.62 13.04 7.69
CA HIS A 302 -5.36 14.15 7.08
C HIS A 302 -4.46 15.34 6.71
N GLY A 303 -3.25 15.42 7.25
CA GLY A 303 -2.32 16.54 7.11
C GLY A 303 -2.48 17.59 8.23
N PRO A 304 -1.52 18.53 8.33
CA PRO A 304 -1.41 19.48 9.44
C PRO A 304 -2.44 20.61 9.36
N GLY A 305 -3.13 20.89 10.48
CA GLY A 305 -3.93 22.11 10.72
C GLY A 305 -5.12 22.36 9.79
N ARG A 306 -5.30 21.54 8.75
CA ARG A 306 -6.45 21.58 7.85
C ARG A 306 -6.70 20.22 7.24
N PHE A 307 -7.94 19.75 7.37
CA PHE A 307 -8.32 18.42 6.95
C PHE A 307 -8.49 18.28 5.46
N TRP A 308 -8.21 17.07 5.03
CA TRP A 308 -8.65 16.55 3.75
C TRP A 308 -9.11 15.14 3.93
N THR A 309 -10.13 14.83 3.17
CA THR A 309 -10.75 13.52 3.15
C THR A 309 -10.42 12.86 1.83
N GLY A 310 -10.01 11.61 1.92
CA GLY A 310 -9.99 10.71 0.78
C GLY A 310 -9.34 9.39 1.13
N LEU A 311 -9.34 8.50 0.14
CA LEU A 311 -9.30 7.07 0.40
C LEU A 311 -8.06 6.41 -0.18
N SER A 312 -6.98 7.11 -0.54
CA SER A 312 -5.79 6.39 -1.01
C SER A 312 -5.11 5.61 0.13
N ALA A 313 -4.34 4.59 -0.25
CA ALA A 313 -3.55 3.77 0.66
C ALA A 313 -2.28 4.47 1.16
N GLU A 314 -1.90 5.60 0.55
CA GLU A 314 -0.59 6.21 0.80
C GLU A 314 -0.41 6.85 2.19
N PRO A 315 -1.44 7.37 2.90
CA PRO A 315 -1.26 7.74 4.30
C PRO A 315 -0.86 6.54 5.15
N CYS A 316 -1.43 5.36 4.87
CA CYS A 316 -1.14 4.12 5.60
C CYS A 316 0.29 3.64 5.32
N ALA A 317 0.78 3.86 4.09
CA ALA A 317 2.10 3.43 3.65
C ALA A 317 3.25 4.08 4.44
N GLN A 318 3.00 5.23 5.08
CA GLN A 318 4.01 5.90 5.90
C GLN A 318 4.55 5.01 7.02
N CYS A 319 3.69 4.14 7.58
CA CYS A 319 4.01 3.26 8.71
C CYS A 319 3.85 1.77 8.36
N HIS A 320 2.87 1.41 7.53
CA HIS A 320 2.54 0.00 7.19
C HIS A 320 3.23 -0.50 5.91
N ASP A 321 4.29 0.17 5.49
CA ASP A 321 5.09 -0.17 4.31
C ASP A 321 6.57 0.03 4.63
N ALA A 322 7.28 -1.06 4.97
CA ALA A 322 8.73 -1.19 5.18
C ALA A 322 9.22 -2.65 5.05
N PRO A 323 9.50 -3.13 3.84
CA PRO A 323 10.03 -4.47 3.64
C PRO A 323 11.36 -4.71 4.40
N PRO A 324 11.57 -5.91 4.99
CA PRO A 324 10.64 -7.04 5.10
C PRO A 324 9.72 -6.96 6.34
N ARG A 325 9.88 -5.96 7.21
CA ARG A 325 9.24 -5.92 8.55
C ARG A 325 7.77 -5.52 8.51
N TYR A 326 7.40 -4.56 7.65
CA TYR A 326 6.04 -4.06 7.46
C TYR A 326 5.70 -4.20 5.98
N LEU A 327 4.84 -5.14 5.60
CA LEU A 327 4.63 -5.47 4.18
C LEU A 327 3.20 -5.22 3.71
N THR A 328 2.33 -4.71 4.57
CA THR A 328 0.89 -4.64 4.30
C THR A 328 0.57 -3.86 3.03
N VAL A 329 1.09 -2.65 2.87
CA VAL A 329 0.81 -1.85 1.66
C VAL A 329 1.57 -2.38 0.44
N SER A 330 2.83 -2.79 0.60
CA SER A 330 3.59 -3.48 -0.45
C SER A 330 2.89 -4.73 -0.99
N GLN A 331 2.26 -5.52 -0.12
CA GLN A 331 1.46 -6.68 -0.48
C GLN A 331 0.19 -6.26 -1.21
N TRP A 332 -0.53 -5.28 -0.68
CA TRP A 332 -1.72 -4.72 -1.33
C TRP A 332 -1.41 -4.20 -2.75
N ARG A 333 -0.29 -3.52 -2.95
CA ARG A 333 0.17 -3.02 -4.27
C ARG A 333 0.42 -4.13 -5.29
N ARG A 334 0.58 -5.39 -4.86
CA ARG A 334 0.68 -6.56 -5.75
C ARG A 334 -0.67 -7.19 -6.06
N SER A 335 -1.71 -6.83 -5.32
CA SER A 335 -3.06 -7.32 -5.55
C SER A 335 -3.75 -6.55 -6.69
N PRO A 336 -4.70 -7.17 -7.40
CA PRO A 336 -5.56 -6.49 -8.37
C PRO A 336 -6.37 -5.32 -7.76
N MET A 337 -6.62 -5.34 -6.45
CA MET A 337 -7.34 -4.26 -5.76
C MET A 337 -6.59 -2.92 -5.74
N SER A 338 -5.28 -2.92 -6.00
CA SER A 338 -4.48 -1.69 -6.06
C SER A 338 -4.56 -0.94 -7.39
N VAL A 339 -5.24 -1.51 -8.37
CA VAL A 339 -5.42 -0.91 -9.70
C VAL A 339 -6.69 -0.05 -9.68
N PRO A 340 -6.60 1.27 -9.92
CA PRO A 340 -7.77 2.12 -10.04
C PRO A 340 -8.71 1.61 -11.15
N PRO A 341 -10.03 1.53 -10.88
CA PRO A 341 -10.99 1.10 -11.90
C PRO A 341 -11.14 2.17 -12.98
N ALA A 342 -11.56 1.75 -14.17
CA ALA A 342 -11.89 2.64 -15.28
C ALA A 342 -13.20 2.23 -15.98
N GLY A 343 -13.75 3.13 -16.80
CA GLY A 343 -14.96 2.88 -17.57
C GLY A 343 -16.18 2.56 -16.70
N LEU A 344 -16.95 1.54 -17.08
CA LEU A 344 -18.17 1.15 -16.38
C LEU A 344 -17.94 0.78 -14.90
N ALA A 345 -16.78 0.18 -14.59
CA ALA A 345 -16.44 -0.23 -13.23
C ALA A 345 -16.28 0.96 -12.27
N ALA A 346 -15.94 2.14 -12.79
CA ALA A 346 -15.86 3.38 -12.03
C ALA A 346 -17.17 4.19 -12.08
N ALA A 347 -17.85 4.19 -13.22
CA ALA A 347 -18.94 5.13 -13.50
C ALA A 347 -20.34 4.67 -13.07
N ARG A 348 -20.64 3.35 -13.10
CA ARG A 348 -21.98 2.87 -12.75
C ARG A 348 -22.06 2.45 -11.30
N ALA A 349 -23.12 2.86 -10.60
CA ALA A 349 -23.28 2.60 -9.17
C ALA A 349 -23.30 1.09 -8.81
N ASP A 350 -23.87 0.25 -9.68
CA ASP A 350 -23.88 -1.20 -9.52
C ASP A 350 -22.45 -1.78 -9.50
N CYS A 351 -21.59 -1.38 -10.44
CA CYS A 351 -20.21 -1.85 -10.51
C CYS A 351 -19.29 -1.15 -9.49
N ALA A 352 -19.39 0.18 -9.40
CA ALA A 352 -18.57 1.00 -8.52
C ALA A 352 -18.72 0.61 -7.05
N SER A 353 -19.89 0.06 -6.67
CA SER A 353 -20.18 -0.48 -5.34
C SER A 353 -19.21 -1.56 -4.85
N CYS A 354 -18.39 -2.16 -5.73
CA CYS A 354 -17.34 -3.11 -5.36
C CYS A 354 -15.95 -2.72 -5.89
N HIS A 355 -15.89 -1.91 -6.96
CA HIS A 355 -14.65 -1.63 -7.68
C HIS A 355 -13.99 -0.30 -7.30
N THR A 356 -14.70 0.61 -6.64
CA THR A 356 -14.18 1.90 -6.19
C THR A 356 -14.11 1.94 -4.67
N ALA A 357 -13.18 2.70 -4.09
CA ALA A 357 -13.11 2.85 -2.64
C ALA A 357 -14.43 3.36 -2.04
N HIS A 358 -14.97 4.44 -2.63
CA HIS A 358 -16.20 5.08 -2.20
C HIS A 358 -17.40 4.13 -2.30
N GLY A 359 -17.59 3.49 -3.46
CA GLY A 359 -18.68 2.56 -3.67
C GLY A 359 -18.59 1.33 -2.78
N ALA A 360 -17.40 0.77 -2.58
CA ALA A 360 -17.17 -0.38 -1.71
C ALA A 360 -17.49 -0.07 -0.24
N ILE A 361 -17.07 1.09 0.27
CA ILE A 361 -17.47 1.54 1.62
C ILE A 361 -18.99 1.72 1.70
N GLY A 362 -19.59 2.35 0.69
CA GLY A 362 -21.04 2.52 0.61
C GLY A 362 -21.76 1.18 0.69
N ARG A 363 -21.32 0.20 -0.10
CA ARG A 363 -21.87 -1.15 -0.12
C ARG A 363 -21.73 -1.88 1.22
N ILE A 364 -20.56 -1.83 1.84
CA ILE A 364 -20.30 -2.37 3.19
C ILE A 364 -21.25 -1.74 4.22
N ARG A 365 -21.61 -0.47 4.04
CA ARG A 365 -22.60 0.25 4.88
C ARG A 365 -24.06 0.03 4.46
N GLY A 366 -24.33 -0.87 3.51
CA GLY A 366 -25.69 -1.14 3.01
C GLY A 366 -26.26 -0.02 2.10
N ARG A 367 -25.41 0.87 1.59
CA ARG A 367 -25.78 2.02 0.74
C ARG A 367 -24.90 2.05 -0.53
N PRO A 368 -25.17 1.19 -1.54
CA PRO A 368 -24.41 1.17 -2.78
C PRO A 368 -24.39 2.56 -3.46
N MET A 369 -23.22 2.99 -3.93
CA MET A 369 -23.03 4.29 -4.57
C MET A 369 -21.97 4.24 -5.67
N ALA A 370 -22.04 5.20 -6.60
CA ALA A 370 -20.99 5.42 -7.59
C ALA A 370 -19.80 6.19 -6.99
N ALA A 371 -18.68 6.26 -7.71
CA ALA A 371 -17.61 7.20 -7.36
C ALA A 371 -18.11 8.65 -7.47
N PRO A 372 -17.62 9.57 -6.61
CA PRO A 372 -17.90 11.00 -6.73
C PRO A 372 -17.48 11.51 -8.12
N LYS A 373 -18.28 12.39 -8.73
CA LYS A 373 -17.99 12.93 -10.07
C LYS A 373 -16.79 13.87 -10.06
N GLU A 374 -16.45 14.39 -8.89
CA GLU A 374 -15.38 15.35 -8.62
C GLU A 374 -14.01 14.67 -8.51
N GLU A 375 -13.95 13.34 -8.43
CA GLU A 375 -12.69 12.59 -8.46
C GLU A 375 -12.24 12.38 -9.92
N PRO A 376 -11.12 12.99 -10.37
CA PRO A 376 -10.64 12.82 -11.74
C PRO A 376 -10.18 11.38 -12.04
N VAL A 377 -9.83 10.62 -11.00
CA VAL A 377 -9.54 9.18 -11.06
C VAL A 377 -10.20 8.52 -9.86
N ALA A 378 -11.09 7.56 -10.11
CA ALA A 378 -11.73 6.80 -9.06
C ALA A 378 -10.69 6.02 -8.24
N GLN A 379 -10.75 6.14 -6.91
CA GLN A 379 -9.81 5.44 -6.04
C GLN A 379 -10.02 3.92 -6.11
N ALA A 380 -8.92 3.18 -6.16
CA ALA A 380 -8.89 1.72 -6.09
C ALA A 380 -9.43 1.21 -4.74
N VAL A 381 -9.67 -0.09 -4.60
CA VAL A 381 -10.10 -0.66 -3.30
C VAL A 381 -8.90 -0.69 -2.35
N THR A 382 -8.84 0.29 -1.45
CA THR A 382 -7.70 0.60 -0.59
C THR A 382 -7.93 0.20 0.87
N CYS A 383 -6.92 0.43 1.73
CA CYS A 383 -6.96 0.08 3.16
C CYS A 383 -8.23 0.58 3.89
N PRO A 384 -8.66 1.86 3.73
CA PRO A 384 -9.84 2.38 4.44
C PRO A 384 -11.17 1.75 4.00
N VAL A 385 -11.19 0.97 2.91
CA VAL A 385 -12.37 0.21 2.49
C VAL A 385 -12.65 -0.92 3.47
N CYS A 386 -11.61 -1.66 3.87
CA CYS A 386 -11.76 -2.78 4.80
C CYS A 386 -11.64 -2.32 6.26
N HIS A 387 -10.80 -1.33 6.52
CA HIS A 387 -10.45 -0.86 7.86
C HIS A 387 -11.10 0.50 8.17
N GLU A 388 -11.74 0.63 9.34
CA GLU A 388 -12.27 1.90 9.85
C GLU A 388 -11.25 2.54 10.80
N PRO A 389 -10.48 3.56 10.36
CA PRO A 389 -9.46 4.18 11.20
C PRO A 389 -10.01 4.89 12.44
N HIS A 390 -11.29 5.25 12.46
CA HIS A 390 -11.91 6.05 13.53
C HIS A 390 -12.81 5.25 14.48
N ALA A 391 -12.72 3.92 14.48
CA ALA A 391 -13.48 3.11 15.45
C ALA A 391 -12.77 1.80 15.73
N GLU A 392 -12.73 1.41 16.99
CA GLU A 392 -12.29 0.06 17.35
C GLU A 392 -13.38 -0.95 16.95
N ARG A 393 -13.05 -1.80 15.97
CA ARG A 393 -13.97 -2.80 15.42
C ARG A 393 -13.27 -4.14 15.27
N GLY A 394 -13.39 -4.99 16.28
CA GLY A 394 -12.81 -6.34 16.28
C GLY A 394 -11.31 -6.36 15.93
N ARG A 395 -10.83 -7.46 15.36
CA ARG A 395 -9.43 -7.56 14.97
C ARG A 395 -9.13 -6.70 13.76
N GLY A 396 -8.21 -5.75 13.92
CA GLY A 396 -7.71 -4.91 12.82
C GLY A 396 -8.69 -3.82 12.38
N GLN A 397 -9.66 -3.43 13.21
CA GLN A 397 -10.63 -2.37 12.89
C GLN A 397 -11.43 -2.63 11.60
N LEU A 398 -11.82 -3.89 11.34
CA LEU A 398 -12.58 -4.24 10.14
C LEU A 398 -13.98 -3.60 10.15
N ARG A 399 -14.42 -3.05 9.02
CA ARG A 399 -15.76 -2.45 8.90
C ARG A 399 -16.88 -3.46 9.09
N LEU A 400 -16.66 -4.68 8.62
CA LEU A 400 -17.58 -5.81 8.70
C LEU A 400 -16.85 -7.02 9.31
N SER A 401 -17.43 -7.62 10.34
CA SER A 401 -16.97 -8.90 10.91
C SER A 401 -18.14 -9.63 11.57
N GLY A 402 -18.06 -10.96 11.66
CA GLY A 402 -19.04 -11.79 12.37
C GLY A 402 -19.98 -12.56 11.44
N LEU A 403 -21.27 -12.54 11.74
CA LEU A 403 -22.29 -13.23 10.95
C LEU A 403 -22.64 -12.42 9.69
N VAL A 404 -22.89 -13.11 8.59
CA VAL A 404 -23.42 -12.54 7.35
C VAL A 404 -24.62 -13.34 6.87
N ASP A 405 -25.63 -12.66 6.35
CA ASP A 405 -26.76 -13.31 5.69
C ASP A 405 -26.42 -13.52 4.21
N PHE A 406 -26.48 -14.76 3.76
CA PHE A 406 -26.19 -15.14 2.38
C PHE A 406 -27.11 -16.27 1.92
N SER A 407 -27.79 -16.08 0.79
CA SER A 407 -28.80 -17.03 0.26
C SER A 407 -29.84 -17.47 1.31
N GLY A 408 -30.32 -16.54 2.14
CA GLY A 408 -31.32 -16.81 3.20
C GLY A 408 -30.78 -17.61 4.41
N ARG A 409 -29.46 -17.72 4.56
CA ARG A 409 -28.83 -18.41 5.70
C ARG A 409 -27.86 -17.48 6.42
N SER A 410 -27.81 -17.59 7.74
CA SER A 410 -26.78 -16.92 8.54
C SER A 410 -25.48 -17.73 8.50
N VAL A 411 -24.38 -17.07 8.17
CA VAL A 411 -23.05 -17.66 7.96
C VAL A 411 -22.06 -17.02 8.93
N ALA A 412 -21.35 -17.82 9.70
CA ALA A 412 -20.29 -17.35 10.60
C ALA A 412 -18.99 -17.02 9.85
N ALA A 413 -18.98 -15.90 9.12
CA ALA A 413 -17.84 -15.49 8.30
C ALA A 413 -16.67 -14.89 9.10
N GLY A 414 -16.92 -14.41 10.32
CA GLY A 414 -15.89 -13.78 11.15
C GLY A 414 -15.23 -12.62 10.40
N GLN A 415 -13.89 -12.60 10.30
CA GLN A 415 -13.17 -11.55 9.55
C GLN A 415 -13.49 -11.57 8.04
N SER A 416 -13.93 -12.70 7.48
CA SER A 416 -14.32 -12.76 6.07
C SER A 416 -15.63 -12.06 5.75
N ALA A 417 -16.39 -11.57 6.74
CA ALA A 417 -17.63 -10.84 6.47
C ALA A 417 -17.41 -9.67 5.50
N VAL A 418 -16.25 -8.99 5.58
CA VAL A 418 -15.87 -7.93 4.64
C VAL A 418 -15.70 -8.44 3.20
N CYS A 419 -15.21 -9.66 3.01
CA CYS A 419 -15.03 -10.27 1.70
C CYS A 419 -16.38 -10.56 1.03
N PHE A 420 -17.36 -11.02 1.82
CA PHE A 420 -18.71 -11.34 1.34
C PHE A 420 -19.44 -10.13 0.76
N ALA A 421 -19.08 -8.91 1.21
CA ALA A 421 -19.67 -7.68 0.68
C ALA A 421 -19.49 -7.62 -0.85
N CYS A 422 -18.34 -8.00 -1.37
CA CYS A 422 -18.03 -7.95 -2.81
C CYS A 422 -18.06 -9.36 -3.46
N HIS A 423 -17.57 -10.40 -2.77
CA HIS A 423 -17.41 -11.76 -3.31
C HIS A 423 -18.58 -12.71 -3.04
N GLY A 424 -19.79 -12.14 -3.05
CA GLY A 424 -21.05 -12.85 -2.90
C GLY A 424 -22.17 -12.21 -3.74
N GLN A 425 -21.87 -11.71 -4.94
CA GLN A 425 -22.90 -11.08 -5.79
C GLN A 425 -23.84 -12.08 -6.44
N TRP A 426 -23.44 -13.35 -6.51
CA TRP A 426 -24.26 -14.44 -7.00
C TRP A 426 -24.74 -15.30 -5.83
N ASP A 427 -26.04 -15.51 -5.72
CA ASP A 427 -26.66 -16.28 -4.64
C ASP A 427 -27.54 -17.44 -5.17
N GLY A 428 -27.51 -17.71 -6.48
CA GLY A 428 -28.33 -18.70 -7.17
C GLY A 428 -29.44 -18.13 -8.06
N GLY A 429 -29.33 -16.85 -8.45
CA GLY A 429 -30.29 -16.14 -9.31
C GLY A 429 -30.46 -16.70 -10.74
N ASP A 430 -31.17 -15.93 -11.57
CA ASP A 430 -31.60 -16.29 -12.94
C ASP A 430 -30.48 -16.96 -13.78
N PRO A 431 -30.67 -18.21 -14.24
CA PRO A 431 -29.66 -18.94 -15.01
C PRO A 431 -29.32 -18.31 -16.37
N ALA A 432 -30.03 -17.28 -16.84
CA ALA A 432 -29.64 -16.50 -18.02
C ALA A 432 -28.65 -15.36 -17.71
N LYS A 433 -28.43 -15.03 -16.42
CA LYS A 433 -27.45 -14.04 -15.98
C LYS A 433 -26.11 -14.70 -15.69
N VAL A 434 -25.04 -13.99 -16.06
CA VAL A 434 -23.68 -14.45 -15.76
C VAL A 434 -23.47 -14.37 -14.24
N PRO A 435 -23.00 -15.45 -13.60
CA PRO A 435 -22.55 -15.41 -12.21
C PRO A 435 -21.42 -14.41 -12.06
N HIS A 436 -21.62 -13.38 -11.26
CA HIS A 436 -20.57 -12.42 -10.92
C HIS A 436 -20.11 -12.67 -9.49
N ALA A 437 -18.79 -12.73 -9.30
CA ALA A 437 -18.17 -13.01 -8.01
C ALA A 437 -18.86 -14.14 -7.20
N PRO A 438 -18.94 -15.37 -7.76
CA PRO A 438 -19.70 -16.47 -7.16
C PRO A 438 -18.95 -17.21 -6.03
N GLN A 439 -17.88 -16.63 -5.48
CA GLN A 439 -17.00 -17.33 -4.54
C GLN A 439 -17.75 -17.77 -3.27
N ALA A 440 -18.54 -16.90 -2.65
CA ALA A 440 -19.37 -17.26 -1.49
C ALA A 440 -20.39 -18.36 -1.83
N TYR A 441 -20.99 -18.32 -3.03
CA TYR A 441 -21.96 -19.32 -3.49
C TYR A 441 -21.34 -20.71 -3.58
N VAL A 442 -20.18 -20.81 -4.23
CA VAL A 442 -19.47 -22.08 -4.41
C VAL A 442 -18.92 -22.58 -3.08
N LEU A 443 -18.22 -21.73 -2.31
CA LEU A 443 -17.65 -22.08 -1.02
C LEU A 443 -18.70 -22.64 -0.06
N LEU A 444 -19.90 -22.05 -0.01
CA LEU A 444 -20.96 -22.48 0.88
C LEU A 444 -21.86 -23.57 0.28
N GLY A 445 -21.70 -23.88 -1.02
CA GLY A 445 -22.60 -24.75 -1.77
C GLY A 445 -24.06 -24.34 -1.63
N ALA A 446 -24.30 -23.02 -1.73
CA ALA A 446 -25.60 -22.42 -1.52
C ALA A 446 -26.63 -22.98 -2.53
N ALA A 447 -27.91 -23.02 -2.13
CA ALA A 447 -29.05 -23.59 -2.87
C ALA A 447 -29.13 -25.13 -3.00
N ARG A 448 -28.13 -25.93 -2.55
CA ARG A 448 -28.18 -27.41 -2.69
C ARG A 448 -27.90 -28.22 -1.43
N GLY A 449 -27.75 -27.55 -0.29
CA GLY A 449 -27.58 -28.24 1.00
C GLY A 449 -26.31 -29.11 1.09
N SER A 450 -25.31 -28.91 0.21
CA SER A 450 -24.06 -29.65 0.29
C SER A 450 -23.33 -29.29 1.60
N ARG A 451 -22.70 -30.28 2.25
CA ARG A 451 -21.78 -30.02 3.36
C ARG A 451 -20.44 -29.55 2.79
N PRO A 452 -20.08 -28.26 2.91
CA PRO A 452 -18.88 -27.76 2.24
C PRO A 452 -17.65 -28.13 3.08
N PRO A 453 -16.57 -28.68 2.47
CA PRO A 453 -15.38 -29.11 3.21
C PRO A 453 -14.73 -27.97 4.02
N HIS A 454 -14.75 -26.75 3.48
CA HIS A 454 -14.07 -25.58 4.06
C HIS A 454 -15.01 -24.55 4.69
N ALA A 455 -16.33 -24.80 4.75
CA ALA A 455 -17.26 -23.87 5.40
C ALA A 455 -17.13 -23.83 6.93
N GLY A 456 -16.38 -24.77 7.53
CA GLY A 456 -16.03 -24.76 8.95
C GLY A 456 -14.68 -24.12 9.28
N VAL A 457 -13.91 -23.66 8.27
CA VAL A 457 -12.61 -23.03 8.50
C VAL A 457 -12.80 -21.70 9.24
N THR A 458 -12.05 -21.51 10.32
CA THR A 458 -12.11 -20.27 11.10
C THR A 458 -11.82 -19.07 10.21
N HIS A 459 -12.75 -18.10 10.22
CA HIS A 459 -12.70 -16.92 9.37
C HIS A 459 -12.69 -17.19 7.86
N LEU A 460 -13.09 -18.37 7.36
CA LEU A 460 -13.30 -18.70 5.94
C LEU A 460 -12.16 -18.19 5.02
N CYS A 461 -12.46 -17.27 4.10
CA CYS A 461 -11.54 -16.75 3.08
C CYS A 461 -10.22 -16.24 3.68
N VAL A 462 -10.28 -15.47 4.76
CA VAL A 462 -9.11 -14.90 5.46
C VAL A 462 -8.20 -16.00 6.02
N GLY A 463 -8.75 -17.16 6.40
CA GLY A 463 -7.98 -18.30 6.92
C GLY A 463 -6.96 -18.84 5.90
N CYS A 464 -7.27 -18.76 4.61
CA CYS A 464 -6.39 -19.22 3.54
C CYS A 464 -5.71 -18.04 2.82
N HIS A 465 -6.50 -17.10 2.29
CA HIS A 465 -6.01 -16.05 1.38
C HIS A 465 -5.16 -14.99 2.07
N MET A 466 -5.34 -14.81 3.39
CA MET A 466 -4.55 -13.86 4.18
C MET A 466 -3.58 -14.55 5.14
N PHE A 467 -3.35 -15.85 4.96
CA PHE A 467 -2.30 -16.57 5.69
C PHE A 467 -0.94 -15.91 5.44
N HIS A 468 -0.14 -15.74 6.48
CA HIS A 468 1.22 -15.20 6.34
C HIS A 468 2.23 -16.32 6.53
N GLU A 469 2.94 -16.68 5.46
CA GLU A 469 4.07 -17.60 5.52
C GLU A 469 5.37 -16.80 5.71
N PRO A 470 6.15 -17.05 6.78
CA PRO A 470 7.41 -16.37 7.00
C PRO A 470 8.33 -16.48 5.78
N GLY A 471 8.88 -15.35 5.34
CA GLY A 471 9.76 -15.28 4.16
C GLY A 471 9.03 -15.14 2.82
N LYS A 472 7.70 -15.34 2.75
CA LYS A 472 6.90 -15.08 1.54
C LYS A 472 6.19 -13.74 1.65
N THR A 473 6.53 -12.83 0.74
CA THR A 473 6.04 -11.44 0.75
C THR A 473 5.09 -11.11 -0.39
N ASP A 474 4.91 -12.05 -1.31
CA ASP A 474 4.20 -11.92 -2.60
C ASP A 474 3.04 -12.92 -2.75
N ALA A 475 2.76 -13.71 -1.71
CA ALA A 475 1.58 -14.54 -1.55
C ALA A 475 1.04 -14.43 -0.12
N GLY A 476 -0.25 -14.67 0.06
CA GLY A 476 -0.93 -14.56 1.34
C GLY A 476 -1.05 -13.11 1.83
N GLY A 477 -1.32 -12.93 3.12
CA GLY A 477 -1.47 -11.60 3.73
C GLY A 477 -2.38 -10.67 2.93
N HIS A 478 -1.91 -9.46 2.63
CA HIS A 478 -2.66 -8.47 1.84
C HIS A 478 -2.43 -8.55 0.32
N THR A 479 -1.78 -9.62 -0.16
CA THR A 479 -1.82 -9.96 -1.60
C THR A 479 -3.11 -10.68 -1.96
N PHE A 480 -3.73 -11.34 -0.96
CA PHE A 480 -4.90 -12.20 -1.08
C PHE A 480 -4.70 -13.41 -2.00
N SER A 481 -3.47 -13.64 -2.47
CA SER A 481 -3.12 -14.71 -3.39
C SER A 481 -2.72 -15.98 -2.64
N LEU A 482 -3.11 -17.15 -3.12
CA LEU A 482 -2.62 -18.44 -2.62
C LEU A 482 -1.35 -18.92 -3.32
N ALA A 483 -0.74 -18.10 -4.17
CA ALA A 483 0.49 -18.42 -4.88
C ALA A 483 1.33 -17.17 -5.19
N SER A 484 2.64 -17.36 -5.27
CA SER A 484 3.58 -16.42 -5.89
C SER A 484 4.05 -17.00 -7.23
N GLY A 485 3.57 -16.41 -8.33
CA GLY A 485 3.83 -16.97 -9.66
C GLY A 485 3.33 -18.40 -9.78
N ARG A 486 4.25 -19.37 -9.93
CA ARG A 486 3.93 -20.81 -9.96
C ARG A 486 4.11 -21.50 -8.61
N GLU A 487 4.65 -20.80 -7.61
CA GLU A 487 4.90 -21.36 -6.29
C GLU A 487 3.66 -21.23 -5.40
N PRO A 488 3.11 -22.35 -4.92
CA PRO A 488 1.95 -22.35 -4.02
C PRO A 488 2.27 -21.93 -2.59
N LEU A 489 1.26 -21.39 -1.90
CA LEU A 489 1.28 -21.08 -0.47
C LEU A 489 0.84 -22.29 0.36
N ASP A 490 1.64 -23.35 0.36
CA ASP A 490 1.34 -24.59 1.08
C ASP A 490 1.10 -24.38 2.58
N GLY A 491 1.77 -23.39 3.19
CA GLY A 491 1.63 -23.07 4.61
C GLY A 491 0.18 -22.82 5.02
N ALA A 492 -0.63 -22.23 4.14
CA ALA A 492 -2.05 -21.99 4.38
C ALA A 492 -2.84 -23.29 4.57
N CYS A 493 -2.40 -24.39 3.95
CA CYS A 493 -3.02 -25.70 4.06
C CYS A 493 -2.43 -26.53 5.20
N ARG A 494 -1.11 -26.45 5.41
CA ARG A 494 -0.37 -27.35 6.32
C ARG A 494 -0.80 -27.28 7.79
N GLY A 495 -1.40 -26.17 8.21
CA GLY A 495 -1.98 -26.05 9.55
C GLY A 495 -3.10 -27.05 9.84
N CYS A 496 -3.87 -27.44 8.82
CA CYS A 496 -4.95 -28.42 8.92
C CYS A 496 -4.62 -29.74 8.19
N HIS A 497 -3.73 -29.68 7.20
CA HIS A 497 -3.34 -30.78 6.32
C HIS A 497 -1.81 -30.94 6.31
N PRO A 498 -1.21 -31.62 7.30
CA PRO A 498 0.25 -31.71 7.44
C PRO A 498 0.99 -32.22 6.19
N ASP A 499 0.32 -33.04 5.38
CA ASP A 499 0.85 -33.65 4.16
C ASP A 499 0.67 -32.78 2.89
N ALA A 500 0.14 -31.56 3.00
CA ALA A 500 -0.10 -30.69 1.84
C ALA A 500 1.21 -30.25 1.17
N ARG A 501 1.31 -30.48 -0.15
CA ARG A 501 2.42 -30.06 -1.00
C ARG A 501 1.94 -29.55 -2.35
N GLY A 502 2.33 -28.35 -2.75
CA GLY A 502 2.02 -27.82 -4.07
C GLY A 502 0.59 -27.26 -4.24
N LEU A 503 -0.05 -26.75 -3.18
CA LEU A 503 -1.52 -26.64 -3.00
C LEU A 503 -2.27 -27.98 -3.12
N ARG A 504 -1.56 -29.10 -3.31
CA ARG A 504 -2.14 -30.45 -3.44
C ARG A 504 -2.07 -31.18 -2.10
N ILE A 505 -3.23 -31.62 -1.61
CA ILE A 505 -3.30 -32.54 -0.47
C ILE A 505 -3.28 -33.96 -1.06
N ARG A 506 -2.15 -34.68 -0.93
CA ARG A 506 -1.88 -36.04 -1.49
C ARG A 506 -2.59 -36.34 -2.83
N GLY A 507 -1.92 -36.04 -3.96
CA GLY A 507 -2.16 -36.76 -5.22
C GLY A 507 -3.12 -36.16 -6.25
N GLY A 508 -3.57 -34.90 -6.14
CA GLY A 508 -4.07 -34.09 -7.28
C GLY A 508 -5.12 -34.73 -8.20
N LEU A 509 -5.88 -35.72 -7.74
CA LEU A 509 -6.91 -36.40 -8.54
C LEU A 509 -8.16 -35.53 -8.63
N ALA A 510 -8.49 -34.79 -7.56
CA ALA A 510 -9.70 -34.01 -7.47
C ALA A 510 -9.72 -32.81 -8.45
N GLU A 511 -8.63 -32.05 -8.51
CA GLU A 511 -8.40 -30.91 -9.42
C GLU A 511 -8.32 -31.39 -10.87
N ARG A 512 -7.52 -32.43 -11.15
CA ARG A 512 -7.41 -33.02 -12.51
C ARG A 512 -8.76 -33.48 -13.03
N GLN A 513 -9.52 -34.20 -12.20
CA GLN A 513 -10.84 -34.67 -12.61
C GLN A 513 -11.85 -33.52 -12.73
N LEU A 514 -11.74 -32.45 -11.93
CA LEU A 514 -12.57 -31.24 -12.15
C LEU A 514 -12.20 -30.55 -13.47
N ALA A 515 -10.91 -30.43 -13.79
CA ALA A 515 -10.46 -29.88 -15.07
C ALA A 515 -10.97 -30.73 -16.25
N GLU A 516 -10.89 -32.06 -16.15
CA GLU A 516 -11.45 -32.98 -17.15
C GLU A 516 -12.97 -32.89 -17.28
N GLU A 517 -13.71 -32.75 -16.18
CA GLU A 517 -15.16 -32.55 -16.18
C GLU A 517 -15.54 -31.20 -16.82
N THR A 518 -14.76 -30.16 -16.53
CA THR A 518 -14.93 -28.79 -17.07
C THR A 518 -14.70 -28.79 -18.58
N ASP A 519 -13.59 -29.38 -19.03
CA ASP A 519 -13.22 -29.50 -20.44
C ASP A 519 -14.25 -30.36 -21.21
N ARG A 520 -14.74 -31.45 -20.62
CA ARG A 520 -15.84 -32.25 -21.17
C ARG A 520 -17.13 -31.43 -21.32
N LEU A 521 -17.54 -30.69 -20.29
CA LEU A 521 -18.75 -29.87 -20.37
C LEU A 521 -18.59 -28.76 -21.40
N MET A 522 -17.45 -28.08 -21.44
CA MET A 522 -17.18 -27.01 -22.39
C MET A 522 -17.29 -27.51 -23.84
N ARG A 523 -16.71 -28.67 -24.18
CA ARG A 523 -16.89 -29.28 -25.50
C ARG A 523 -18.36 -29.53 -25.85
N ARG A 524 -19.15 -29.97 -24.88
CA ARG A 524 -20.58 -30.25 -25.10
C ARG A 524 -21.42 -29.00 -25.24
N VAL A 525 -21.12 -27.94 -24.48
CA VAL A 525 -21.75 -26.63 -24.65
C VAL A 525 -21.45 -26.09 -26.05
N ARG A 526 -20.19 -26.11 -26.50
CA ARG A 526 -19.80 -25.70 -27.86
C ARG A 526 -20.56 -26.50 -28.93
N ALA A 527 -20.59 -27.83 -28.81
CA ALA A 527 -21.32 -28.69 -29.74
C ALA A 527 -22.83 -28.37 -29.76
N ALA A 528 -23.44 -28.13 -28.60
CA ALA A 528 -24.84 -27.76 -28.50
C ALA A 528 -25.15 -26.38 -29.10
N VAL A 529 -24.23 -25.41 -28.97
CA VAL A 529 -24.36 -24.08 -29.60
C VAL A 529 -24.32 -24.21 -31.12
N VAL A 530 -23.38 -24.99 -31.66
CA VAL A 530 -23.31 -25.25 -33.11
C VAL A 530 -24.60 -25.91 -33.62
N ALA A 531 -25.16 -26.85 -32.85
CA ALA A 531 -26.40 -27.54 -33.20
C ALA A 531 -27.65 -26.63 -33.20
N LEU A 532 -27.60 -25.45 -32.59
CA LEU A 532 -28.68 -24.46 -32.66
C LEU A 532 -28.67 -23.65 -33.98
N GLU A 533 -27.65 -23.81 -34.83
CA GLU A 533 -27.49 -23.13 -36.12
C GLU A 533 -27.64 -21.59 -36.07
N VAL A 534 -27.26 -21.00 -34.95
CA VAL A 534 -27.40 -19.56 -34.70
C VAL A 534 -26.46 -18.76 -35.58
N ARG A 535 -26.97 -17.75 -36.28
CA ARG A 535 -26.18 -16.86 -37.15
C ARG A 535 -26.37 -15.39 -36.81
N GLY A 536 -25.27 -14.63 -36.91
CA GLY A 536 -25.27 -13.17 -36.83
C GLY A 536 -25.87 -12.52 -38.07
N CYS A 537 -26.03 -11.20 -38.03
CA CYS A 537 -26.58 -10.45 -39.16
C CYS A 537 -25.70 -10.53 -40.43
N ASP A 538 -24.38 -10.67 -40.23
CA ASP A 538 -23.39 -10.86 -41.29
C ASP A 538 -23.34 -12.31 -41.80
N GLY A 539 -24.21 -13.20 -41.30
CA GLY A 539 -24.25 -14.62 -41.65
C GLY A 539 -23.22 -15.48 -40.90
N SER A 540 -22.37 -14.88 -40.06
CA SER A 540 -21.35 -15.61 -39.27
C SER A 540 -22.03 -16.58 -38.29
N PRO A 541 -21.64 -17.87 -38.27
CA PRO A 541 -22.21 -18.84 -37.34
C PRO A 541 -21.65 -18.66 -35.92
N ALA A 542 -22.51 -18.83 -34.92
CA ALA A 542 -22.08 -18.96 -33.53
C ALA A 542 -21.55 -20.37 -33.28
N VAL A 543 -20.39 -20.46 -32.64
CA VAL A 543 -19.74 -21.75 -32.30
C VAL A 543 -19.43 -21.89 -30.81
N ASP A 544 -19.63 -20.82 -30.04
CA ASP A 544 -19.34 -20.78 -28.61
C ASP A 544 -20.21 -19.75 -27.87
N LEU A 545 -20.15 -19.81 -26.55
CA LEU A 545 -20.78 -18.86 -25.62
C LEU A 545 -19.74 -18.36 -24.61
N ALA A 546 -19.79 -17.07 -24.30
CA ALA A 546 -18.97 -16.49 -23.25
C ALA A 546 -19.74 -15.49 -22.39
N ALA A 547 -19.28 -15.32 -21.16
CA ALA A 547 -19.76 -14.30 -20.25
C ALA A 547 -19.08 -12.95 -20.57
N LYS A 548 -19.84 -11.94 -20.98
CA LYS A 548 -19.35 -10.57 -21.21
C LYS A 548 -20.36 -9.55 -20.71
N GLN A 549 -19.89 -8.55 -19.97
CA GLN A 549 -20.73 -7.45 -19.44
C GLN A 549 -21.98 -7.95 -18.68
N GLY A 550 -21.86 -9.04 -17.93
CA GLY A 550 -22.97 -9.60 -17.13
C GLY A 550 -23.99 -10.45 -17.92
N ARG A 551 -23.77 -10.69 -19.22
CA ARG A 551 -24.65 -11.50 -20.07
C ARG A 551 -23.87 -12.61 -20.78
N MET A 552 -24.55 -13.72 -21.06
CA MET A 552 -24.04 -14.74 -21.96
C MET A 552 -24.20 -14.23 -23.40
N ILE A 553 -23.11 -14.24 -24.17
CA ILE A 553 -23.07 -13.80 -25.56
C ILE A 553 -22.54 -14.92 -26.46
N PHE A 554 -23.06 -14.99 -27.68
CA PHE A 554 -22.56 -15.91 -28.71
C PHE A 554 -21.27 -15.40 -29.32
N LEU A 555 -20.34 -16.32 -29.58
CA LEU A 555 -19.08 -16.03 -30.24
C LEU A 555 -18.95 -16.79 -31.55
N ASP A 556 -18.32 -16.15 -32.54
CA ASP A 556 -17.93 -16.77 -33.80
C ASP A 556 -16.64 -17.59 -33.66
N ALA A 557 -16.20 -18.23 -34.75
CA ALA A 557 -14.99 -19.04 -34.78
C ALA A 557 -13.69 -18.26 -34.49
N LEU A 558 -13.74 -16.93 -34.54
CA LEU A 558 -12.63 -16.04 -34.22
C LEU A 558 -12.72 -15.49 -32.79
N GLY A 559 -13.71 -15.94 -32.00
CA GLY A 559 -13.95 -15.49 -30.62
C GLY A 559 -14.59 -14.09 -30.53
N ARG A 560 -15.12 -13.55 -31.64
CA ARG A 560 -15.77 -12.24 -31.66
C ARG A 560 -17.24 -12.36 -31.31
N THR A 561 -17.79 -11.33 -30.67
CA THR A 561 -19.23 -11.28 -30.35
C THR A 561 -20.05 -11.32 -31.63
N VAL A 562 -20.97 -12.28 -31.73
CA VAL A 562 -21.94 -12.37 -32.82
C VAL A 562 -22.99 -11.29 -32.61
N MET A 563 -23.16 -10.40 -33.59
CA MET A 563 -24.08 -9.27 -33.52
C MET A 563 -25.39 -9.58 -34.24
N GLY A 564 -26.51 -9.17 -33.65
CA GLY A 564 -27.82 -9.16 -34.31
C GLY A 564 -27.95 -7.98 -35.27
N CYS A 565 -28.97 -8.01 -36.14
CA CYS A 565 -29.16 -6.98 -37.17
C CYS A 565 -29.48 -5.58 -36.65
N GLY A 566 -29.84 -5.45 -35.37
CA GLY A 566 -30.01 -4.16 -34.70
C GLY A 566 -28.71 -3.52 -34.20
N GLY A 567 -27.53 -4.11 -34.46
CA GLY A 567 -26.25 -3.60 -33.97
C GLY A 567 -25.94 -3.93 -32.50
N GLU A 568 -26.76 -4.76 -31.86
CA GLU A 568 -26.59 -5.25 -30.49
C GLU A 568 -26.12 -6.72 -30.50
N PRO A 569 -25.50 -7.23 -29.42
CA PRO A 569 -25.17 -8.65 -29.29
C PRO A 569 -26.40 -9.54 -29.53
N LEU A 570 -26.21 -10.63 -30.29
CA LEU A 570 -27.31 -11.51 -30.68
C LEU A 570 -28.00 -12.12 -29.45
N ALA A 571 -29.32 -11.96 -29.37
CA ALA A 571 -30.12 -12.52 -28.30
C ALA A 571 -30.20 -14.05 -28.40
N ALA A 572 -30.43 -14.71 -27.26
CA ALA A 572 -30.58 -16.15 -27.22
C ALA A 572 -31.82 -16.60 -28.02
N PRO A 573 -31.68 -17.57 -28.95
CA PRO A 573 -32.81 -18.12 -29.69
C PRO A 573 -33.81 -18.78 -28.77
N ALA A 574 -35.08 -18.81 -29.19
CA ALA A 574 -36.12 -19.56 -28.49
C ALA A 574 -35.73 -21.05 -28.36
N GLY A 575 -35.93 -21.64 -27.18
CA GLY A 575 -35.61 -23.05 -26.90
C GLY A 575 -34.14 -23.32 -26.49
N SER A 576 -33.30 -22.29 -26.39
CA SER A 576 -31.90 -22.42 -25.94
C SER A 576 -31.71 -22.56 -24.42
N ASP A 577 -32.79 -22.63 -23.64
CA ASP A 577 -32.78 -22.60 -22.17
C ASP A 577 -31.83 -23.64 -21.54
N ARG A 578 -31.80 -24.86 -22.08
CA ARG A 578 -30.91 -25.92 -21.57
C ARG A 578 -29.44 -25.61 -21.84
N VAL A 579 -29.12 -25.01 -22.98
CA VAL A 579 -27.76 -24.60 -23.36
C VAL A 579 -27.31 -23.43 -22.52
N LEU A 580 -28.14 -22.40 -22.34
CA LEU A 580 -27.85 -21.27 -21.47
C LEU A 580 -27.65 -21.71 -20.03
N ARG A 581 -28.51 -22.58 -19.50
CA ARG A 581 -28.38 -23.10 -18.13
C ARG A 581 -27.11 -23.93 -17.95
N ALA A 582 -26.76 -24.78 -18.92
CA ALA A 582 -25.50 -25.53 -18.88
C ALA A 582 -24.27 -24.60 -18.93
N ALA A 583 -24.31 -23.56 -19.77
CA ALA A 583 -23.25 -22.57 -19.87
C ALA A 583 -23.12 -21.74 -18.57
N THR A 584 -24.23 -21.40 -17.92
CA THR A 584 -24.20 -20.71 -16.63
C THR A 584 -23.63 -21.57 -15.52
N LEU A 585 -23.96 -22.87 -15.46
CA LEU A 585 -23.34 -23.80 -14.51
C LEU A 585 -21.82 -23.90 -14.70
N LEU A 586 -21.36 -23.94 -15.96
CA LEU A 586 -19.93 -23.86 -16.30
C LEU A 586 -19.31 -22.51 -15.87
N ALA A 587 -20.04 -21.40 -16.06
CA ALA A 587 -19.59 -20.07 -15.67
C ALA A 587 -19.46 -19.93 -14.15
N ILE A 588 -20.34 -20.53 -13.34
CA ILE A 588 -20.23 -20.53 -11.87
C ILE A 588 -18.88 -21.12 -11.45
N VAL A 589 -18.54 -22.30 -11.98
CA VAL A 589 -17.31 -23.02 -11.62
C VAL A 589 -16.07 -22.31 -12.16
N SER A 590 -16.13 -21.80 -13.39
CA SER A 590 -15.00 -21.09 -14.01
C SER A 590 -14.70 -19.74 -13.36
N LEU A 591 -15.74 -18.94 -13.05
CA LEU A 591 -15.61 -17.59 -12.49
C LEU A 591 -15.39 -17.58 -10.98
N ASP A 592 -15.65 -18.70 -10.30
CA ASP A 592 -15.18 -18.92 -8.93
C ASP A 592 -13.65 -18.90 -8.85
N GLY A 593 -12.97 -19.43 -9.87
CA GLY A 593 -11.52 -19.32 -10.03
C GLY A 593 -10.69 -20.12 -9.02
N SER A 594 -11.32 -20.95 -8.17
CA SER A 594 -10.60 -21.76 -7.17
C SER A 594 -10.15 -23.13 -7.69
N GLU A 595 -10.50 -23.49 -8.93
CA GLU A 595 -10.30 -24.83 -9.49
C GLU A 595 -10.89 -25.94 -8.59
N GLY A 596 -11.97 -25.61 -7.87
CA GLY A 596 -12.68 -26.50 -6.96
C GLY A 596 -12.15 -26.53 -5.53
N ALA A 597 -11.09 -25.78 -5.20
CA ALA A 597 -10.57 -25.71 -3.84
C ALA A 597 -11.60 -25.14 -2.84
N HIS A 598 -12.51 -24.26 -3.30
CA HIS A 598 -13.61 -23.77 -2.46
C HIS A 598 -14.59 -24.89 -2.09
N ASN A 599 -15.04 -25.70 -3.05
CA ASN A 599 -15.97 -26.81 -2.82
C ASN A 599 -16.04 -27.79 -4.00
N ALA A 600 -15.07 -28.72 -4.10
CA ALA A 600 -14.96 -29.65 -5.22
C ALA A 600 -16.23 -30.52 -5.43
N PRO A 601 -16.85 -31.11 -4.39
CA PRO A 601 -18.09 -31.88 -4.58
C PRO A 601 -19.22 -31.05 -5.20
N PHE A 602 -19.40 -29.81 -4.75
CA PHE A 602 -20.43 -28.92 -5.29
C PHE A 602 -20.13 -28.50 -6.73
N ALA A 603 -18.90 -28.10 -7.03
CA ALA A 603 -18.49 -27.73 -8.39
C ALA A 603 -18.74 -28.88 -9.39
N ARG A 604 -18.37 -30.11 -9.03
CA ARG A 604 -18.62 -31.31 -9.85
C ARG A 604 -20.10 -31.57 -10.06
N ALA A 605 -20.91 -31.41 -9.02
CA ALA A 605 -22.36 -31.56 -9.14
C ALA A 605 -22.96 -30.57 -10.16
N LEU A 606 -22.50 -29.32 -10.18
CA LEU A 606 -22.91 -28.33 -11.18
C LEU A 606 -22.50 -28.76 -12.60
N LEU A 607 -21.26 -29.22 -12.78
CA LEU A 607 -20.77 -29.66 -14.09
C LEU A 607 -21.53 -30.90 -14.59
N ARG A 608 -21.79 -31.88 -13.71
CA ARG A 608 -22.58 -33.08 -14.03
C ARG A 608 -24.01 -32.73 -14.43
N GLU A 609 -24.64 -31.77 -13.76
CA GLU A 609 -25.97 -31.30 -14.16
C GLU A 609 -25.95 -30.58 -15.51
N GLY A 610 -24.97 -29.71 -15.76
CA GLY A 610 -24.78 -29.08 -17.08
C GLY A 610 -24.64 -30.14 -18.18
N MET A 611 -23.90 -31.21 -17.89
CA MET A 611 -23.79 -32.36 -18.79
C MET A 611 -25.12 -33.10 -18.97
N ALA A 612 -25.93 -33.26 -17.92
CA ALA A 612 -27.23 -33.92 -18.02
C ALA A 612 -28.22 -33.10 -18.88
N LEU A 613 -28.23 -31.77 -18.74
CA LEU A 613 -29.08 -30.85 -19.52
C LEU A 613 -28.86 -30.97 -21.03
N LEU A 614 -27.64 -31.33 -21.44
CA LEU A 614 -27.25 -31.49 -22.84
C LEU A 614 -27.34 -32.95 -23.32
N GLY A 615 -28.00 -33.85 -22.58
CA GLY A 615 -28.25 -35.24 -22.99
C GLY A 615 -27.08 -36.23 -22.79
N GLY A 616 -26.28 -36.07 -21.73
CA GLY A 616 -25.14 -36.95 -21.45
C GLY A 616 -25.47 -37.99 -20.38
N PRO A 617 -24.69 -39.08 -20.27
CA PRO A 617 -24.91 -40.07 -19.22
C PRO A 617 -24.73 -39.41 -17.85
N ALA A 618 -25.81 -39.35 -17.07
CA ALA A 618 -25.75 -39.06 -15.65
C ALA A 618 -25.12 -40.27 -14.97
N GLN A 619 -23.79 -40.30 -14.84
CA GLN A 619 -23.18 -41.36 -14.04
C GLN A 619 -23.59 -41.16 -12.58
N ALA A 620 -24.15 -42.24 -12.01
CA ALA A 620 -24.67 -42.38 -10.66
C ALA A 620 -23.60 -42.01 -9.60
N PRO A 621 -24.00 -41.64 -8.36
CA PRO A 621 -23.27 -40.74 -7.46
C PRO A 621 -21.79 -41.06 -7.26
#